data_AF-K1XHS5-F1
#
_entry.id   AF-K1XHS5-F1
#
_cell.length_a   1.000
_cell.length_b   1.000
_cell.length_c   1.000
_cell.angle_alpha   90.00
_cell.angle_beta   90.00
_cell.angle_gamma   90.00
#
_symmetry.space_group_name_H-M   'P 1'
#
loop_
_entity.id
_entity.type
_entity.pdbx_description
1 polymer ?
#
loop_
_entity_poly.entity_id
_entity_poly.type
_entity_poly.pdbx_seq_one_letter_code
_entity_poly.pdbx_strand_id
1 'polypeptide(L)'
;MHSSSQTTSLREIKQTAKKNLQTQYALPKSIGSIGLIGIKDPIKRKFILEGISAIGMGSVVLCTEQEDIENIACVEKINQNELVGFDFFVFDNEHEGIDVVKCMKAGIVPIMPDKNVFAGMLREFNPMKFEGNGFFWNGESPYCIFQKIVSYTENIKFPEDRRVLLKNIVETF
;
A
#
# COMPACT_ATOMS: atom_id res chain seq x y z
N MET A 1 26.32 14.29 31.47
CA MET A 1 25.04 14.65 30.82
C MET A 1 24.69 13.53 29.85
N HIS A 2 23.79 12.64 30.24
CA HIS A 2 23.28 11.58 29.38
C HIS A 2 22.27 12.18 28.41
N SER A 3 22.60 12.26 27.12
CA SER A 3 21.61 12.45 26.06
C SER A 3 21.00 11.07 25.75
N SER A 4 19.94 10.69 26.46
CA SER A 4 19.10 9.59 26.03
C SER A 4 18.32 10.04 24.80
N SER A 5 18.84 9.81 23.59
CA SER A 5 18.04 9.89 22.38
C SER A 5 16.96 8.83 22.50
N GLN A 6 15.73 9.23 22.80
CA GLN A 6 14.57 8.34 22.70
C GLN A 6 14.47 7.89 21.23
N THR A 7 14.84 6.64 20.97
CA THR A 7 14.67 6.02 19.66
C THR A 7 13.18 5.90 19.43
N THR A 8 12.59 6.84 18.69
CA THR A 8 11.17 6.76 18.28
C THR A 8 10.98 5.44 17.53
N SER A 9 10.00 4.66 17.94
CA SER A 9 9.76 3.35 17.33
C SER A 9 9.29 3.52 15.88
N LEU A 10 9.64 2.57 14.99
CA LEU A 10 9.17 2.58 13.59
C LEU A 10 7.64 2.71 13.47
N ARG A 11 6.91 2.17 14.45
CA ARG A 11 5.45 2.27 14.54
C ARG A 11 4.98 3.71 14.73
N GLU A 12 5.63 4.47 15.60
CA GLU A 12 5.30 5.88 15.86
C GLU A 12 5.66 6.75 14.65
N ILE A 13 6.79 6.46 13.98
CA ILE A 13 7.18 7.13 12.74
C ILE A 13 6.10 6.92 11.66
N LYS A 14 5.69 5.66 11.43
CA LYS A 14 4.65 5.32 10.45
C LYS A 14 3.29 5.94 10.79
N GLN A 15 2.90 5.95 12.06
CA GLN A 15 1.65 6.57 12.50
C GLN A 15 1.66 8.09 12.32
N THR A 16 2.78 8.74 12.60
CA THR A 16 2.95 10.20 12.39
C THR A 16 2.92 10.54 10.91
N ALA A 17 3.67 9.79 10.08
CA ALA A 17 3.68 9.99 8.64
C ALA A 17 2.29 9.79 8.01
N LYS A 18 1.54 8.77 8.44
CA LYS A 18 0.15 8.56 7.97
C LYS A 18 -0.75 9.76 8.28
N LYS A 19 -0.68 10.31 9.50
CA LYS A 19 -1.44 11.52 9.86
C LYS A 19 -1.07 12.72 8.99
N ASN A 20 0.20 12.83 8.62
CA ASN A 20 0.66 13.85 7.69
C ASN A 20 0.06 13.64 6.30
N LEU A 21 0.04 12.40 5.77
CA LEU A 21 -0.65 12.08 4.51
C LEU A 21 -2.14 12.47 4.56
N GLN A 22 -2.83 12.11 5.64
CA GLN A 22 -4.25 12.45 5.80
C GLN A 22 -4.49 13.96 5.74
N THR A 23 -3.60 14.74 6.35
CA THR A 23 -3.70 16.21 6.35
C THR A 23 -3.35 16.78 4.99
N GLN A 24 -2.25 16.33 4.39
CA GLN A 24 -1.72 16.80 3.11
C GLN A 24 -2.68 16.53 1.95
N TYR A 25 -3.30 15.35 1.94
CA TYR A 25 -4.18 14.89 0.88
C TYR A 25 -5.66 15.00 1.23
N ALA A 26 -5.99 15.72 2.30
CA ALA A 26 -7.36 15.94 2.79
C ALA A 26 -8.18 14.64 2.98
N LEU A 27 -7.51 13.53 3.32
CA LEU A 27 -8.17 12.25 3.58
C LEU A 27 -8.77 12.25 4.99
N PRO A 28 -9.95 11.63 5.20
CA PRO A 28 -10.54 11.51 6.53
C PRO A 28 -9.62 10.85 7.56
N LYS A 29 -9.57 11.46 8.75
CA LYS A 29 -8.75 10.98 9.88
C LYS A 29 -9.22 9.62 10.44
N SER A 30 -10.45 9.21 10.13
CA SER A 30 -11.03 7.92 10.49
C SER A 30 -10.46 6.75 9.69
N ILE A 31 -9.82 7.00 8.54
CA ILE A 31 -9.28 5.96 7.69
C ILE A 31 -8.10 5.26 8.37
N GLY A 32 -8.21 3.94 8.53
CA GLY A 32 -7.18 3.13 9.18
C GLY A 32 -6.00 2.77 8.27
N SER A 33 -6.20 2.73 6.95
CA SER A 33 -5.20 2.30 5.98
C SER A 33 -5.20 3.17 4.73
N ILE A 34 -4.01 3.55 4.26
CA ILE A 34 -3.83 4.40 3.07
C ILE A 34 -2.97 3.66 2.04
N GLY A 35 -3.53 3.48 0.84
CA GLY A 35 -2.87 2.86 -0.30
C GLY A 35 -2.22 3.86 -1.24
N LEU A 36 -1.10 3.48 -1.85
CA LEU A 36 -0.55 4.16 -3.02
C LEU A 36 -0.96 3.39 -4.28
N ILE A 37 -1.68 4.04 -5.21
CA ILE A 37 -2.24 3.36 -6.40
C ILE A 37 -1.55 3.87 -7.67
N GLY A 38 -0.98 2.94 -8.43
CA GLY A 38 -0.40 3.19 -9.75
C GLY A 38 -0.93 2.15 -10.73
N ILE A 39 -2.16 2.37 -11.18
CA ILE A 39 -2.81 1.60 -12.24
C ILE A 39 -2.98 2.54 -13.44
N LYS A 40 -2.36 2.19 -14.57
CA LYS A 40 -2.32 3.03 -15.76
C LYS A 40 -3.64 3.02 -16.52
N ASP A 41 -4.27 1.86 -16.64
CA ASP A 41 -5.60 1.72 -17.26
C ASP A 41 -6.64 2.52 -16.45
N PRO A 42 -7.27 3.56 -17.02
CA PRO A 42 -8.19 4.42 -16.28
C PRO A 42 -9.47 3.70 -15.83
N ILE A 43 -9.96 2.73 -16.61
CA ILE A 43 -11.18 1.97 -16.30
C ILE A 43 -10.90 1.05 -15.12
N LYS A 44 -9.79 0.29 -15.17
CA LYS A 44 -9.38 -0.56 -14.05
C LYS A 44 -9.07 0.28 -12.82
N ARG A 45 -8.36 1.40 -12.97
CA ARG A 45 -8.03 2.32 -11.88
C ARG A 45 -9.30 2.79 -11.18
N LYS A 46 -10.27 3.35 -11.91
CA LYS A 46 -11.53 3.85 -11.33
C LYS A 46 -12.27 2.79 -10.55
N PHE A 47 -12.42 1.58 -11.11
CA PHE A 47 -13.04 0.45 -10.41
C PHE A 47 -12.36 0.14 -9.07
N ILE A 48 -11.01 0.18 -9.03
CA ILE A 48 -10.25 -0.07 -7.81
C ILE A 48 -10.42 1.04 -6.78
N LEU A 49 -10.46 2.30 -7.22
CA LEU A 49 -10.65 3.45 -6.34
C LEU A 49 -12.04 3.42 -5.69
N GLU A 50 -13.09 3.13 -6.47
CA GLU A 50 -14.46 2.94 -5.97
C GLU A 50 -14.51 1.79 -4.95
N GLY A 51 -13.85 0.66 -5.24
CA GLY A 51 -13.76 -0.48 -4.34
C GLY A 51 -13.05 -0.15 -3.02
N ILE A 52 -11.92 0.55 -3.07
CA ILE A 52 -11.16 1.00 -1.88
C ILE A 52 -12.02 1.91 -1.00
N SER A 53 -12.69 2.88 -1.61
CA SER A 53 -13.58 3.80 -0.91
C SER A 53 -14.73 3.06 -0.23
N ALA A 54 -15.38 2.14 -0.95
CA ALA A 54 -16.51 1.35 -0.45
C ALA A 54 -16.18 0.47 0.77
N ILE A 55 -14.92 0.02 0.91
CA ILE A 55 -14.47 -0.76 2.09
C ILE A 55 -13.89 0.12 3.20
N GLY A 56 -14.04 1.44 3.13
CA GLY A 56 -13.64 2.38 4.18
C GLY A 56 -12.13 2.63 4.26
N MET A 57 -11.42 2.41 3.16
CA MET A 57 -9.98 2.70 3.04
C MET A 57 -9.75 4.00 2.27
N GLY A 58 -8.55 4.56 2.42
CA GLY A 58 -8.12 5.72 1.65
C GLY A 58 -7.05 5.36 0.65
N SER A 59 -6.89 6.20 -0.38
CA SER A 59 -5.74 6.07 -1.26
C SER A 59 -5.27 7.40 -1.82
N VAL A 60 -3.98 7.43 -2.17
CA VAL A 60 -3.41 8.44 -3.06
C VAL A 60 -3.09 7.74 -4.36
N VAL A 61 -3.62 8.27 -5.46
CA VAL A 61 -3.51 7.68 -6.79
C VAL A 61 -2.66 8.55 -7.69
N LEU A 62 -1.74 7.90 -8.40
CA LEU A 62 -0.91 8.55 -9.41
C LEU A 62 -1.71 8.68 -10.71
N CYS A 63 -2.21 9.88 -10.99
CA CYS A 63 -2.91 10.21 -12.23
C CYS A 63 -2.96 11.72 -12.46
N THR A 64 -3.12 12.11 -13.72
CA THR A 64 -3.29 13.52 -14.14
C THR A 64 -4.76 13.96 -14.08
N GLU A 65 -5.67 13.01 -14.25
CA GLU A 65 -7.12 13.24 -14.22
C GLU A 65 -7.62 13.19 -12.78
N GLN A 66 -8.42 14.17 -12.38
CA GLN A 66 -9.06 14.18 -11.07
C GLN A 66 -10.24 13.21 -11.06
N GLU A 67 -10.35 12.40 -10.01
CA GLU A 67 -11.47 11.51 -9.74
C GLU A 67 -12.23 12.03 -8.52
N ASP A 68 -13.53 12.25 -8.66
CA ASP A 68 -14.40 12.66 -7.56
C ASP A 68 -14.92 11.42 -6.81
N ILE A 69 -14.02 10.80 -6.03
CA ILE A 69 -14.31 9.61 -5.22
C ILE A 69 -13.91 9.91 -3.79
N GLU A 70 -14.83 9.66 -2.84
CA GLU A 70 -14.56 9.86 -1.42
C GLU A 70 -13.32 9.07 -0.99
N ASN A 71 -12.49 9.65 -0.11
CA ASN A 71 -11.30 9.01 0.46
C ASN A 71 -10.15 8.78 -0.55
N ILE A 72 -10.21 9.41 -1.72
CA ILE A 72 -9.19 9.30 -2.76
C ILE A 72 -8.59 10.67 -3.05
N ALA A 73 -7.27 10.72 -3.21
CA ALA A 73 -6.55 11.93 -3.65
C ALA A 73 -5.76 11.64 -4.93
N CYS A 74 -5.94 12.46 -5.96
CA CYS A 74 -5.23 12.33 -7.24
C CYS A 74 -4.00 13.25 -7.27
N VAL A 75 -2.83 12.68 -7.58
CA VAL A 75 -1.57 13.41 -7.67
C VAL A 75 -0.75 12.95 -8.87
N GLU A 76 0.06 13.82 -9.44
CA GLU A 76 0.95 13.42 -10.55
C GLU A 76 2.20 12.67 -10.07
N LYS A 77 2.64 12.96 -8.84
CA LYS A 77 3.87 12.39 -8.26
C LYS A 77 3.80 12.34 -6.74
N ILE A 78 4.56 11.43 -6.16
CA ILE A 78 4.73 11.25 -4.71
C ILE A 78 6.14 11.64 -4.29
N ASN A 79 6.26 12.30 -3.14
CA ASN A 79 7.55 12.55 -2.52
C ASN A 79 8.06 11.27 -1.84
N GLN A 80 9.33 10.93 -2.03
CA GLN A 80 9.91 9.72 -1.43
C GLN A 80 9.86 9.73 0.10
N ASN A 81 9.89 10.91 0.73
CA ASN A 81 9.78 11.05 2.18
C ASN A 81 8.39 10.68 2.73
N GLU A 82 7.37 10.67 1.86
CA GLU A 82 5.98 10.35 2.22
C GLU A 82 5.71 8.84 2.22
N LEU A 83 6.56 8.05 1.56
CA LEU A 83 6.38 6.61 1.37
C LEU A 83 6.10 5.87 2.68
N VAL A 84 6.80 6.22 3.75
CA VAL A 84 6.66 5.57 5.06
C VAL A 84 5.25 5.69 5.67
N GLY A 85 4.45 6.66 5.21
CA GLY A 85 3.07 6.84 5.67
C GLY A 85 2.06 5.88 5.03
N PHE A 86 2.40 5.27 3.88
CA PHE A 86 1.53 4.32 3.18
C PHE A 86 1.60 2.92 3.79
N ASP A 87 0.50 2.17 3.70
CA ASP A 87 0.42 0.83 4.26
C ASP A 87 0.57 -0.27 3.21
N PHE A 88 0.06 -0.03 2.01
CA PHE A 88 0.16 -0.92 0.86
C PHE A 88 0.29 -0.09 -0.43
N PHE A 89 0.71 -0.72 -1.51
CA PHE A 89 0.64 -0.14 -2.84
C PHE A 89 0.02 -1.12 -3.82
N VAL A 90 -0.68 -0.59 -4.82
CA VAL A 90 -1.27 -1.37 -5.92
C VAL A 90 -0.62 -0.91 -7.22
N PHE A 91 0.03 -1.83 -7.93
CA PHE A 91 0.84 -1.50 -9.11
C PHE A 91 0.66 -2.53 -10.22
N ASP A 92 0.43 -2.10 -11.46
CA ASP A 92 0.16 -2.97 -12.61
C ASP A 92 1.39 -3.29 -13.48
N ASN A 93 2.60 -2.99 -13.01
CA ASN A 93 3.87 -3.05 -13.77
C ASN A 93 4.06 -1.98 -14.86
N GLU A 94 3.11 -1.05 -15.05
CA GLU A 94 3.20 -0.07 -16.15
C GLU A 94 3.36 1.37 -15.68
N HIS A 95 2.99 1.69 -14.44
CA HIS A 95 3.02 3.05 -13.92
C HIS A 95 4.43 3.51 -13.46
N GLU A 96 5.11 4.33 -14.27
CA GLU A 96 6.49 4.80 -14.02
C GLU A 96 6.69 5.55 -12.68
N GLY A 97 5.63 6.15 -12.14
CA GLY A 97 5.69 6.87 -10.86
C GLY A 97 5.84 5.99 -9.60
N ILE A 98 5.78 4.65 -9.72
CA ILE A 98 5.97 3.73 -8.59
C ILE A 98 7.37 3.10 -8.62
N ASP A 99 8.19 3.45 -7.62
CA ASP A 99 9.44 2.74 -7.32
C ASP A 99 9.15 1.62 -6.32
N VAL A 100 8.95 0.41 -6.85
CA VAL A 100 8.57 -0.79 -6.09
C VAL A 100 9.59 -1.10 -4.98
N VAL A 101 10.88 -1.00 -5.26
CA VAL A 101 11.95 -1.29 -4.28
C VAL A 101 11.90 -0.30 -3.12
N LYS A 102 11.73 1.01 -3.40
CA LYS A 102 11.59 2.00 -2.33
C LYS A 102 10.33 1.79 -1.52
N CYS A 103 9.22 1.40 -2.15
CA CYS A 103 7.99 1.11 -1.43
C CYS A 103 8.18 -0.04 -0.44
N MET A 104 8.79 -1.15 -0.88
CA MET A 104 9.03 -2.30 -0.01
C MET A 104 10.04 -1.99 1.10
N LYS A 105 11.12 -1.23 0.82
CA LYS A 105 12.05 -0.75 1.85
C LYS A 105 11.40 0.17 2.89
N ALA A 106 10.35 0.88 2.51
CA ALA A 106 9.52 1.66 3.44
C ALA A 106 8.51 0.81 4.22
N GLY A 107 8.53 -0.52 4.05
CA GLY A 107 7.60 -1.44 4.72
C GLY A 107 6.16 -1.29 4.22
N ILE A 108 5.98 -0.96 2.93
CA ILE A 108 4.69 -0.89 2.26
C ILE A 108 4.41 -2.23 1.60
N VAL A 109 3.23 -2.81 1.88
CA VAL A 109 2.86 -4.13 1.36
C VAL A 109 2.60 -4.08 -0.16
N PRO A 110 3.29 -4.90 -0.97
CA PRO A 110 3.02 -4.98 -2.40
C PRO A 110 1.72 -5.72 -2.69
N ILE A 111 0.86 -5.09 -3.50
CA ILE A 111 -0.25 -5.72 -4.20
C ILE A 111 0.00 -5.53 -5.70
N MET A 112 0.38 -6.58 -6.43
CA MET A 112 0.85 -6.45 -7.83
C MET A 112 0.59 -7.74 -8.64
N PRO A 113 0.76 -7.78 -9.98
CA PRO A 113 0.61 -9.01 -10.75
C PRO A 113 1.60 -10.07 -10.30
N ASP A 114 1.22 -11.35 -10.36
CA ASP A 114 2.12 -12.49 -10.07
C ASP A 114 3.31 -12.55 -11.05
N LYS A 115 3.06 -12.18 -12.30
CA LYS A 115 4.07 -11.95 -13.33
C LYS A 115 4.68 -10.56 -13.14
N ASN A 116 5.75 -10.48 -12.36
CA ASN A 116 6.51 -9.26 -12.16
C ASN A 116 8.01 -9.54 -12.05
N VAL A 117 8.84 -8.49 -12.15
CA VAL A 117 10.31 -8.61 -12.13
C VAL A 117 10.88 -9.11 -10.80
N PHE A 118 10.08 -9.09 -9.72
CA PHE A 118 10.44 -9.54 -8.38
C PHE A 118 9.87 -10.91 -8.02
N ALA A 119 9.28 -11.66 -8.97
CA ALA A 119 8.64 -12.95 -8.71
C ALA A 119 9.57 -14.01 -8.07
N GLY A 120 10.90 -13.85 -8.17
CA GLY A 120 11.87 -14.69 -7.46
C GLY A 120 12.05 -14.38 -5.97
N MET A 121 11.69 -13.17 -5.54
CA MET A 121 11.84 -12.67 -4.16
C MET A 121 10.49 -12.53 -3.45
N LEU A 122 9.44 -12.25 -4.21
CA LEU A 122 8.10 -12.03 -3.68
C LEU A 122 7.25 -13.30 -3.75
N ARG A 123 6.49 -13.55 -2.68
CA ARG A 123 5.62 -14.72 -2.54
C ARG A 123 4.31 -14.33 -1.89
N GLU A 124 3.22 -14.91 -2.38
CA GLU A 124 1.88 -14.75 -1.82
C GLU A 124 1.89 -15.01 -0.31
N PHE A 125 1.33 -14.07 0.45
CA PHE A 125 1.23 -14.21 1.89
C PHE A 125 0.25 -15.34 2.25
N ASN A 126 0.74 -16.28 3.07
CA ASN A 126 -0.03 -17.38 3.60
C ASN A 126 -0.11 -17.23 5.14
N PRO A 127 -1.22 -16.73 5.69
CA PRO A 127 -1.34 -16.51 7.13
C PRO A 127 -1.23 -17.81 7.94
N MET A 128 -1.66 -18.95 7.39
CA MET A 128 -1.57 -20.25 8.07
C MET A 128 -0.13 -20.75 8.24
N LYS A 129 0.80 -20.25 7.41
CA LYS A 129 2.22 -20.60 7.46
C LYS A 129 3.10 -19.45 7.93
N PHE A 130 2.56 -18.25 8.05
CA PHE A 130 3.30 -17.01 8.32
C PHE A 130 4.43 -16.74 7.30
N GLU A 131 4.22 -17.18 6.06
CA GLU A 131 5.18 -17.05 4.95
C GLU A 131 4.65 -16.11 3.88
N GLY A 132 5.55 -15.57 3.06
CA GLY A 132 5.22 -14.62 2.00
C GLY A 132 5.23 -13.16 2.46
N ASN A 133 5.16 -12.25 1.50
CA ASN A 133 5.48 -10.83 1.69
C ASN A 133 4.64 -9.90 0.80
N GLY A 134 3.55 -10.40 0.20
CA GLY A 134 2.67 -9.59 -0.63
C GLY A 134 1.41 -10.32 -1.07
N PHE A 135 0.61 -9.64 -1.88
CA PHE A 135 -0.62 -10.18 -2.46
C PHE A 135 -0.57 -10.05 -3.98
N PHE A 136 -0.67 -11.16 -4.69
CA PHE A 136 -0.44 -11.20 -6.13
C PHE A 136 -1.66 -11.68 -6.88
N TRP A 137 -2.03 -10.97 -7.94
CA TRP A 137 -3.14 -11.38 -8.81
C TRP A 137 -2.65 -12.00 -10.10
N ASN A 138 -3.44 -12.92 -10.62
CA ASN A 138 -3.31 -13.47 -11.95
C ASN A 138 -4.64 -13.24 -12.66
N GLY A 139 -4.61 -12.44 -13.73
CA GLY A 139 -5.81 -12.08 -14.49
C GLY A 139 -5.90 -10.59 -14.80
N GLU A 140 -6.53 -10.30 -15.94
CA GLU A 140 -6.71 -8.93 -16.45
C GLU A 140 -7.88 -8.18 -15.80
N SER A 141 -8.79 -8.93 -15.18
CA SER A 141 -10.01 -8.38 -14.60
C SER A 141 -9.69 -7.51 -13.37
N PRO A 142 -10.26 -6.30 -13.25
CA PRO A 142 -10.06 -5.46 -12.06
C PRO A 142 -10.60 -6.12 -10.78
N TYR A 143 -11.52 -7.07 -10.89
CA TYR A 143 -11.98 -7.88 -9.76
C TYR A 143 -10.85 -8.71 -9.13
N CYS A 144 -9.88 -9.19 -9.91
CA CYS A 144 -8.74 -9.95 -9.40
C CYS A 144 -7.82 -9.07 -8.55
N ILE A 145 -7.63 -7.82 -8.94
CA ILE A 145 -6.88 -6.82 -8.17
C ILE A 145 -7.63 -6.51 -6.88
N PHE A 146 -8.94 -6.23 -6.98
CA PHE A 146 -9.76 -5.89 -5.82
C PHE A 146 -9.84 -7.04 -4.80
N GLN A 147 -9.93 -8.29 -5.25
CA GLN A 147 -9.85 -9.47 -4.39
C GLN A 147 -8.59 -9.46 -3.52
N LYS A 148 -7.44 -9.04 -4.08
CA LYS A 148 -6.16 -8.98 -3.35
C LYS A 148 -6.10 -7.82 -2.37
N ILE A 149 -6.74 -6.69 -2.69
CA ILE A 149 -6.95 -5.59 -1.74
C ILE A 149 -7.80 -6.06 -0.55
N VAL A 150 -8.91 -6.75 -0.79
CA VAL A 150 -9.75 -7.32 0.28
C VAL A 150 -8.96 -8.34 1.10
N SER A 151 -8.19 -9.22 0.43
CA SER A 151 -7.34 -10.21 1.10
C SER A 151 -6.35 -9.53 2.04
N TYR A 152 -5.67 -8.49 1.58
CA TYR A 152 -4.80 -7.66 2.41
C TYR A 152 -5.56 -7.10 3.63
N THR A 153 -6.72 -6.48 3.41
CA THR A 153 -7.54 -5.87 4.46
C THR A 153 -7.95 -6.87 5.53
N GLU A 154 -8.34 -8.09 5.16
CA GLU A 154 -8.68 -9.13 6.13
C GLU A 154 -7.46 -9.58 6.95
N ASN A 155 -6.29 -9.74 6.32
CA ASN A 155 -5.08 -10.18 7.02
C ASN A 155 -4.57 -9.12 8.01
N ILE A 156 -4.63 -7.82 7.66
CA ILE A 156 -4.12 -6.77 8.56
C ILE A 156 -4.97 -6.53 9.80
N LYS A 157 -6.21 -7.04 9.84
CA LYS A 157 -7.07 -7.01 11.04
C LYS A 157 -6.50 -7.89 12.15
N PHE A 158 -5.75 -8.95 11.80
CA PHE A 158 -5.09 -9.83 12.74
C PHE A 158 -3.69 -9.27 13.08
N PRO A 159 -3.42 -8.89 14.34
CA PRO A 159 -2.18 -8.23 14.70
C PRO A 159 -0.92 -9.04 14.40
N GLU A 160 -1.00 -10.36 14.54
CA GLU A 160 0.12 -11.27 14.30
C GLU A 160 0.43 -11.42 12.81
N ASP A 161 -0.58 -11.65 11.98
CA ASP A 161 -0.45 -11.70 10.52
C ASP A 161 0.18 -10.41 9.99
N ARG A 162 -0.34 -9.25 10.45
CA ARG A 162 0.23 -7.95 10.12
C ARG A 162 1.69 -7.83 10.51
N ARG A 163 2.04 -8.28 11.72
CA ARG A 163 3.41 -8.22 12.25
C ARG A 163 4.37 -9.05 11.41
N VAL A 164 3.97 -10.29 11.07
CA VAL A 164 4.80 -11.18 10.27
C VAL A 164 4.90 -10.72 8.83
N LEU A 165 3.80 -10.30 8.21
CA LEU A 165 3.81 -9.75 6.85
C LEU A 165 4.79 -8.58 6.71
N LEU A 166 4.73 -7.61 7.62
CA LEU A 166 5.65 -6.46 7.60
C LEU A 166 7.10 -6.86 7.86
N LYS A 167 7.33 -7.83 8.77
CA LYS A 167 8.65 -8.39 9.02
C LYS A 167 9.22 -9.04 7.76
N ASN A 168 8.44 -9.90 7.10
CA ASN A 168 8.87 -10.61 5.90
C ASN A 168 9.23 -9.66 4.76
N ILE A 169 8.49 -8.54 4.60
CA ILE A 169 8.82 -7.51 3.60
C ILE A 169 10.17 -6.86 3.89
N VAL A 170 10.39 -6.42 5.13
CA VAL A 170 11.62 -5.74 5.54
C VAL A 170 12.83 -6.69 5.53
N GLU A 171 12.64 -7.97 5.81
CA GLU A 171 13.73 -8.96 5.71
C GLU A 171 14.11 -9.29 4.26
N THR A 172 13.22 -9.03 3.30
CA THR A 172 13.47 -9.28 1.87
C THR A 172 14.29 -8.15 1.21
N PHE A 173 14.27 -6.91 1.73
CA PHE A 173 14.84 -5.71 1.06
C PHE A 173 15.54 -4.73 2.01
#